data_AF-A0A7W5ZRT8-F1
#
_entry.id   AF-A0A7W5ZRT8-F1
#
_cell.length_a   1.000
_cell.length_b   1.000
_cell.length_c   1.000
_cell.angle_alpha   90.00
_cell.angle_beta   90.00
_cell.angle_gamma   90.00
#
_symmetry.space_group_name_H-M   'P 1'
#
loop_
_entity.id
_entity.type
_entity.pdbx_description
1 polymer ?
#
loop_
_entity_poly.entity_id
_entity_poly.type
_entity_poly.pdbx_seq_one_letter_code
_entity_poly.pdbx_strand_id
1 'polypeptide(L)'
;MLSTEHLPTPSLIAPAPWSLTGNGYIFLYRLPEKFVREKCFLFDYQRDNYKGLLASMMLVDYHTTPVGPYRELLFIPGVFELLEKNTFSISKIYVSDANSVWNGIENWGIPKELCDFDFQALDERTDKLVAKQGDEPFFEATIRRGSFSFPLTTAFLPLCVSRSNSATSG
;
A
#
# COMPACT_ATOMS: atom_id res chain seq x y z
N MET A 1 -8.70 -10.41 -14.34
CA MET A 1 -7.23 -10.42 -14.14
C MET A 1 -6.74 -9.00 -14.28
N LEU A 2 -6.00 -8.46 -13.31
CA LEU A 2 -5.17 -7.28 -13.57
C LEU A 2 -4.05 -7.77 -14.50
N SER A 3 -4.06 -7.32 -15.75
CA SER A 3 -3.07 -7.74 -16.74
C SER A 3 -1.71 -7.18 -16.35
N THR A 4 -0.73 -8.06 -16.13
CA THR A 4 0.67 -7.68 -15.89
C THR A 4 1.43 -7.39 -17.18
N GLU A 5 0.78 -7.52 -18.36
CA GLU A 5 1.44 -7.33 -19.66
C GLU A 5 1.95 -5.89 -19.91
N HIS A 6 1.44 -4.91 -19.16
CA HIS A 6 1.94 -3.53 -19.22
C HIS A 6 3.01 -3.22 -18.16
N LEU A 7 3.31 -4.17 -17.27
CA LEU A 7 4.36 -3.98 -16.27
C LEU A 7 5.73 -4.24 -16.91
N PRO A 8 6.75 -3.43 -16.59
CA PRO A 8 8.11 -3.73 -17.00
C PRO A 8 8.50 -5.14 -16.50
N THR A 9 9.19 -5.90 -17.36
CA THR A 9 9.74 -7.20 -16.98
C THR A 9 10.61 -7.02 -15.73
N PRO A 10 10.40 -7.81 -14.66
CA PRO A 10 11.19 -7.65 -13.45
C PRO A 10 12.64 -8.00 -13.75
N SER A 11 13.57 -7.19 -13.26
CA SER A 11 14.99 -7.57 -13.26
C SER A 11 15.30 -8.62 -12.20
N LEU A 12 14.40 -8.81 -11.22
CA LEU A 12 14.56 -9.74 -10.11
C LEU A 12 13.22 -10.37 -9.70
N ILE A 13 13.19 -11.70 -9.63
CA ILE A 13 12.07 -12.47 -9.11
C ILE A 13 12.39 -12.87 -7.67
N ALA A 14 11.50 -12.54 -6.74
CA ALA A 14 11.63 -12.84 -5.32
C ALA A 14 10.33 -13.47 -4.78
N PRO A 15 10.29 -14.79 -4.56
CA PRO A 15 9.11 -15.48 -4.07
C PRO A 15 8.78 -15.12 -2.60
N ALA A 16 7.52 -15.25 -2.22
CA ALA A 16 7.08 -15.14 -0.83
C ALA A 16 7.61 -16.31 0.05
N PRO A 17 7.72 -16.15 1.39
CA PRO A 17 7.44 -14.94 2.17
C PRO A 17 8.61 -13.95 2.18
N TRP A 18 8.31 -12.67 2.33
CA TRP A 18 9.31 -11.61 2.45
C TRP A 18 9.52 -11.17 3.90
N SER A 19 10.79 -10.95 4.27
CA SER A 19 11.17 -10.24 5.49
C SER A 19 11.63 -8.84 5.12
N LEU A 20 11.02 -7.82 5.73
CA LEU A 20 11.20 -6.42 5.38
C LEU A 20 11.63 -5.63 6.62
N THR A 21 12.58 -4.71 6.46
CA THR A 21 12.93 -3.73 7.48
C THR A 21 12.89 -2.33 6.89
N GLY A 22 12.46 -1.36 7.68
CA GLY A 22 12.29 0.02 7.24
C GLY A 22 11.76 0.92 8.34
N ASN A 23 11.63 2.20 8.01
CA ASN A 23 10.96 3.18 8.85
C ASN A 23 9.60 3.51 8.23
N GLY A 24 8.64 3.94 9.04
CA GLY A 24 7.39 4.39 8.47
C GLY A 24 6.57 5.28 9.39
N TYR A 25 5.62 5.95 8.75
CA TYR A 25 4.65 6.84 9.35
C TYR A 25 3.26 6.25 9.15
N ILE A 26 2.46 6.20 10.22
CA ILE A 26 1.05 5.84 10.14
C ILE A 26 0.23 7.07 10.49
N PHE A 27 -0.72 7.39 9.61
CA PHE A 27 -1.73 8.40 9.82
C PHE A 27 -3.07 7.71 9.99
N LEU A 28 -3.79 8.03 11.06
CA LEU A 28 -5.11 7.48 11.34
C LEU A 28 -6.17 8.55 11.14
N TYR A 29 -7.25 8.18 10.43
CA TYR A 29 -8.33 9.09 10.08
C TYR A 29 -9.68 8.48 10.43
N ARG A 30 -10.60 9.33 10.89
CA ARG A 30 -12.02 9.00 10.92
C ARG A 30 -12.70 9.70 9.76
N LEU A 31 -13.13 8.92 8.76
CA LEU A 31 -13.71 9.44 7.53
C LEU A 31 -15.23 9.17 7.50
N PRO A 32 -16.04 10.07 6.94
CA PRO A 32 -17.45 9.79 6.70
C PRO A 32 -17.62 8.61 5.73
N GLU A 33 -18.54 7.69 6.03
CA GLU A 33 -18.76 6.48 5.22
C GLU A 33 -19.05 6.81 3.75
N LYS A 34 -19.88 7.82 3.48
CA LYS A 34 -20.17 8.28 2.11
C LYS A 34 -18.89 8.67 1.36
N PHE A 35 -17.99 9.39 2.02
CA PHE A 35 -16.72 9.79 1.43
C PHE A 35 -15.84 8.57 1.13
N VAL A 36 -15.77 7.60 2.04
CA VAL A 36 -15.02 6.36 1.82
C VAL A 36 -15.57 5.59 0.63
N ARG A 37 -16.89 5.40 0.56
CA ARG A 37 -17.50 4.71 -0.56
C ARG A 37 -17.28 5.48 -1.87
N GLU A 38 -17.42 6.80 -1.91
CA GLU A 38 -17.37 7.50 -3.20
C GLU A 38 -15.96 7.86 -3.69
N LYS A 39 -14.98 8.01 -2.79
CA LYS A 39 -13.70 8.69 -3.09
C LYS A 39 -12.45 7.93 -2.69
N CYS A 40 -12.55 6.82 -1.95
CA CYS A 40 -11.38 6.13 -1.38
C CYS A 40 -10.90 4.91 -2.19
N PHE A 41 -11.02 4.97 -3.52
CA PHE A 41 -10.43 3.98 -4.44
C PHE A 41 -10.85 2.53 -4.20
N LEU A 42 -12.05 2.30 -3.63
CA LEU A 42 -12.51 0.94 -3.34
C LEU A 42 -12.76 0.17 -4.64
N PHE A 43 -12.30 -1.09 -4.68
CA PHE A 43 -12.81 -2.08 -5.63
C PHE A 43 -14.28 -2.41 -5.30
N ASP A 44 -15.03 -2.94 -6.27
CA ASP A 44 -16.46 -3.24 -6.09
C ASP A 44 -16.68 -4.20 -4.90
N TYR A 45 -15.88 -5.26 -4.80
CA TYR A 45 -15.96 -6.19 -3.67
C TYR A 45 -15.65 -5.53 -2.31
N GLN A 46 -14.78 -4.51 -2.28
CA GLN A 46 -14.50 -3.76 -1.05
C GLN A 46 -15.68 -2.83 -0.72
N ARG A 47 -16.24 -2.17 -1.74
CA ARG A 47 -17.40 -1.30 -1.59
C ARG A 47 -18.56 -2.06 -0.96
N ASP A 48 -18.91 -3.22 -1.48
CA ASP A 48 -20.08 -3.97 -1.01
C ASP A 48 -19.90 -4.51 0.41
N ASN A 49 -18.65 -4.73 0.83
CA ASN A 49 -18.32 -5.35 2.12
C ASN A 49 -17.77 -4.38 3.17
N TYR A 50 -17.80 -3.06 2.93
CA TYR A 50 -17.27 -2.07 3.87
C TYR A 50 -18.06 -2.00 5.18
N LYS A 51 -17.34 -2.05 6.32
CA LYS A 51 -17.89 -2.04 7.69
C LYS A 51 -17.53 -0.79 8.51
N GLY A 52 -16.76 0.15 7.97
CA GLY A 52 -16.35 1.37 8.69
C GLY A 52 -15.00 1.25 9.38
N LEU A 53 -14.91 1.82 10.59
CA LEU A 53 -13.69 1.97 11.40
C LEU A 53 -12.72 3.06 10.90
N LEU A 54 -11.57 3.18 11.58
CA LEU A 54 -10.50 4.11 11.23
C LEU A 54 -9.87 3.71 9.90
N ALA A 55 -9.72 4.69 9.02
CA ALA A 55 -8.84 4.58 7.87
C ALA A 55 -7.40 4.82 8.31
N SER A 56 -6.45 4.19 7.63
CA SER A 56 -5.03 4.46 7.78
C SER A 56 -4.37 4.74 6.43
N MET A 57 -3.44 5.68 6.45
CA MET A 57 -2.48 5.87 5.37
C MET A 57 -1.10 5.61 5.95
N MET A 58 -0.24 4.94 5.20
CA MET A 58 1.11 4.62 5.66
C MET A 58 2.12 5.03 4.61
N LEU A 59 3.19 5.69 5.07
CA LEU A 59 4.39 5.98 4.29
C LEU A 59 5.50 5.13 4.87
N VAL A 60 6.14 4.32 4.03
CA VAL A 60 7.18 3.39 4.48
C VAL A 60 8.41 3.55 3.60
N ASP A 61 9.58 3.65 4.22
CA ASP A 61 10.89 3.64 3.59
C ASP A 61 11.56 2.30 3.95
N TYR A 62 11.44 1.31 3.06
CA TYR A 62 12.05 0.00 3.26
C TYR A 62 13.53 0.03 2.91
N HIS A 63 14.36 -0.37 3.87
CA HIS A 63 15.81 -0.41 3.73
C HIS A 63 16.30 -1.78 3.23
N THR A 64 15.68 -2.86 3.72
CA THR A 64 16.07 -4.23 3.38
C THR A 64 14.86 -5.03 2.97
N THR A 65 14.87 -5.51 1.72
CA THR A 65 13.85 -6.38 1.14
C THR A 65 14.50 -7.35 0.15
N PRO A 66 13.83 -8.45 -0.24
CA PRO A 66 14.31 -9.35 -1.28
C PRO A 66 14.50 -8.72 -2.66
N VAL A 67 13.92 -7.55 -2.92
CA VAL A 67 14.02 -6.83 -4.21
C VAL A 67 14.84 -5.54 -4.12
N GLY A 68 15.51 -5.31 -2.99
CA GLY A 68 16.23 -4.06 -2.70
C GLY A 68 15.37 -3.03 -1.95
N PRO A 69 15.95 -1.88 -1.57
CA PRO A 69 15.23 -0.82 -0.87
C PRO A 69 14.18 -0.18 -1.78
N TYR A 70 13.01 0.13 -1.22
CA TYR A 70 11.97 0.88 -1.92
C TYR A 70 11.07 1.62 -0.94
N ARG A 71 10.34 2.61 -1.44
CA ARG A 71 9.35 3.37 -0.66
C ARG A 71 7.95 2.95 -1.03
N GLU A 72 7.03 3.04 -0.08
CA GLU A 72 5.64 2.67 -0.23
C GLU A 72 4.71 3.74 0.38
N LEU A 73 3.64 4.08 -0.34
CA LEU A 73 2.51 4.85 0.16
C LEU A 73 1.26 4.00 -0.02
N LEU A 74 0.69 3.52 1.07
CA LEU A 74 -0.52 2.69 1.05
C LEU A 74 -1.67 3.35 1.78
N PHE A 75 -2.88 3.01 1.35
CA PHE A 75 -4.11 3.48 1.96
C PHE A 75 -5.08 2.32 2.24
N ILE A 76 -5.51 2.24 3.49
CA ILE A 76 -6.49 1.30 4.01
C ILE A 76 -7.68 2.13 4.52
N PRO A 77 -8.81 2.13 3.81
CA PRO A 77 -9.93 3.02 4.13
C PRO A 77 -10.82 2.54 5.29
N GLY A 78 -10.55 1.35 5.83
CA GLY A 78 -11.20 0.80 7.01
C GLY A 78 -11.26 -0.73 7.01
N VAL A 79 -12.27 -1.27 7.68
CA VAL A 79 -12.52 -2.70 7.80
C VAL A 79 -13.57 -3.16 6.80
N PHE A 80 -13.39 -4.37 6.30
CA PHE A 80 -14.25 -5.06 5.35
C PHE A 80 -14.58 -6.46 5.86
N GLU A 81 -15.75 -6.97 5.52
CA GLU A 81 -16.09 -8.39 5.71
C GLU A 81 -15.73 -9.18 4.46
N LEU A 82 -14.57 -9.82 4.47
CA LEU A 82 -14.07 -10.63 3.35
C LEU A 82 -13.85 -12.06 3.81
N LEU A 83 -14.33 -13.04 3.03
CA LEU A 83 -14.27 -14.47 3.40
C LEU A 83 -14.79 -14.74 4.82
N GLU A 84 -15.94 -14.14 5.16
CA GLU A 84 -16.60 -14.25 6.48
C GLU A 84 -15.75 -13.73 7.65
N LYS A 85 -14.75 -12.90 7.39
CA LYS A 85 -13.85 -12.32 8.40
C LYS A 85 -13.75 -10.82 8.24
N ASN A 86 -13.77 -10.12 9.37
CA ASN A 86 -13.43 -8.70 9.42
C ASN A 86 -11.92 -8.53 9.20
N THR A 87 -11.54 -7.83 8.14
CA THR A 87 -10.15 -7.60 7.76
C THR A 87 -9.93 -6.17 7.26
N PHE A 88 -8.72 -5.67 7.44
CA PHE A 88 -8.26 -4.46 6.77
C PHE A 88 -7.83 -4.81 5.35
N SER A 89 -8.23 -3.99 4.38
CA SER A 89 -7.89 -4.19 2.97
C SER A 89 -7.34 -2.91 2.37
N ILE A 90 -6.25 -3.03 1.62
CA ILE A 90 -5.61 -1.91 0.92
C ILE A 90 -6.47 -1.58 -0.31
N SER A 91 -6.86 -0.31 -0.47
CA SER A 91 -7.59 0.15 -1.67
C SER A 91 -6.70 0.89 -2.66
N LYS A 92 -5.56 1.42 -2.20
CA LYS A 92 -4.59 2.11 -3.05
C LYS A 92 -3.18 1.92 -2.49
N ILE A 93 -2.21 1.73 -3.38
CA ILE A 93 -0.81 1.56 -3.00
C ILE A 93 0.11 2.01 -4.13
N TYR A 94 1.09 2.84 -3.78
CA TYR A 94 2.16 3.27 -4.67
C TYR A 94 3.51 2.82 -4.13
N VAL A 95 4.43 2.45 -5.02
CA VAL A 95 5.81 2.10 -4.66
C VAL A 95 6.83 2.73 -5.61
N SER A 96 8.07 2.88 -5.14
CA SER A 96 9.16 3.48 -5.91
C SER A 96 9.95 2.51 -6.79
N ASP A 97 9.65 1.21 -6.75
CA ASP A 97 10.45 0.18 -7.41
C ASP A 97 9.58 -0.79 -8.22
N ALA A 98 9.99 -1.02 -9.48
CA ALA A 98 9.28 -1.85 -10.42
C ALA A 98 9.31 -3.35 -10.05
N ASN A 99 10.39 -3.84 -9.44
CA ASN A 99 10.45 -5.21 -8.94
C ASN A 99 9.48 -5.40 -7.77
N SER A 100 9.33 -4.40 -6.90
CA SER A 100 8.31 -4.40 -5.84
C SER A 100 6.89 -4.45 -6.41
N VAL A 101 6.61 -3.69 -7.49
CA VAL A 101 5.30 -3.76 -8.20
C VAL A 101 5.04 -5.18 -8.70
N TRP A 102 5.93 -5.69 -9.55
CA TRP A 102 5.72 -6.96 -10.23
C TRP A 102 5.61 -8.12 -9.24
N ASN A 103 6.56 -8.25 -8.32
CA ASN A 103 6.54 -9.32 -7.32
C ASN A 103 5.38 -9.15 -6.32
N GLY A 104 4.98 -7.91 -6.02
CA GLY A 104 3.83 -7.61 -5.17
C GLY A 104 2.51 -8.14 -5.74
N ILE A 105 2.31 -7.90 -7.04
CA ILE A 105 1.14 -8.39 -7.78
C ILE A 105 1.20 -9.91 -7.93
N GLU A 106 2.36 -10.48 -8.29
CA GLU A 106 2.48 -11.92 -8.52
C GLU A 106 2.28 -12.73 -7.23
N ASN A 107 2.94 -12.34 -6.13
CA ASN A 107 2.90 -13.10 -4.88
C ASN A 107 1.58 -12.89 -4.11
N TRP A 108 0.98 -11.69 -4.14
CA TRP A 108 -0.14 -11.34 -3.26
C TRP A 108 -1.35 -10.73 -3.98
N GLY A 109 -1.30 -10.50 -5.30
CA GLY A 109 -2.39 -9.87 -6.05
C GLY A 109 -2.63 -8.41 -5.68
N ILE A 110 -1.67 -7.75 -5.01
CA ILE A 110 -1.81 -6.37 -4.54
C ILE A 110 -1.58 -5.44 -5.73
N PRO A 111 -2.53 -4.55 -6.10
CA PRO A 111 -2.46 -3.69 -7.27
C PRO A 111 -1.53 -2.49 -7.02
N LYS A 112 -0.23 -2.76 -6.82
CA LYS A 112 0.79 -1.72 -6.64
C LYS A 112 0.94 -0.91 -7.92
N GLU A 113 1.03 0.40 -7.78
CA GLU A 113 1.33 1.34 -8.88
C GLU A 113 2.72 1.95 -8.68
N LEU A 114 3.44 2.18 -9.77
CA LEU A 114 4.76 2.80 -9.71
C LEU A 114 4.62 4.33 -9.64
N CYS A 115 5.30 4.97 -8.69
CA CYS A 115 5.42 6.42 -8.65
C CYS A 115 6.80 6.85 -8.12
N ASP A 116 7.12 8.12 -8.28
CA ASP A 116 8.36 8.69 -7.76
C ASP A 116 8.15 9.18 -6.32
N PHE A 117 9.20 9.05 -5.51
CA PHE A 117 9.22 9.51 -4.13
C PHE A 117 10.42 10.41 -3.88
N ASP A 118 10.18 11.59 -3.32
CA ASP A 118 11.21 12.45 -2.75
C ASP A 118 11.11 12.42 -1.22
N PHE A 119 12.22 12.11 -0.55
CA PHE A 119 12.35 12.09 0.90
C PHE A 119 13.53 12.97 1.27
N GLN A 120 13.24 14.07 1.95
CA GLN A 120 14.22 15.05 2.37
C GLN A 120 14.18 15.21 3.88
N ALA A 121 15.29 14.92 4.56
CA ALA A 121 15.47 15.35 5.94
C ALA A 121 15.61 16.89 5.96
N LEU A 122 14.65 17.58 6.56
CA LEU A 122 14.69 19.03 6.75
C LEU A 122 15.54 19.40 7.97
N ASP A 123 15.48 18.57 9.02
CA ASP A 123 16.30 18.64 10.21
C ASP A 123 16.44 17.24 10.87
N GLU A 124 17.07 17.15 12.04
CA GLU A 124 17.30 15.88 12.76
C GLU A 124 16.01 15.07 13.05
N ARG A 125 14.86 15.74 13.11
CA ARG A 125 13.58 15.16 13.50
C ARG A 125 12.47 15.44 12.50
N THR A 126 12.71 16.13 11.40
CA THR A 126 11.67 16.51 10.45
C THR A 126 12.01 16.02 9.06
N ASP A 127 11.10 15.25 8.47
CA ASP A 127 11.19 14.80 7.08
C ASP A 127 10.12 15.48 6.23
N LYS A 128 10.47 15.83 5.00
CA LYS A 128 9.54 16.16 3.92
C LYS A 128 9.45 14.97 2.97
N LEU A 129 8.23 14.54 2.69
CA LEU A 129 7.92 13.40 1.85
C LEU A 129 7.00 13.86 0.73
N VAL A 130 7.36 13.55 -0.52
CA VAL A 130 6.54 13.85 -1.70
C VAL A 130 6.38 12.56 -2.51
N ALA A 131 5.16 12.23 -2.89
CA ALA A 131 4.89 11.22 -3.90
C ALA A 131 4.29 11.89 -5.15
N LYS A 132 4.83 11.56 -6.32
CA LYS A 132 4.51 12.24 -7.57
C LYS A 132 4.46 11.29 -8.76
N GLN A 133 3.71 11.66 -9.78
CA GLN A 133 3.68 10.99 -11.07
C GLN A 133 4.41 11.88 -12.09
N GLY A 134 5.63 11.51 -12.46
CA GLY A 134 6.50 12.41 -13.23
C GLY A 134 6.80 13.68 -12.43
N ASP A 135 6.39 14.84 -12.94
CA ASP A 135 6.61 16.14 -12.29
C ASP A 135 5.42 16.61 -11.44
N GLU A 136 4.30 15.88 -11.42
CA GLU A 136 3.09 16.29 -10.72
C GLU A 136 2.97 15.62 -9.33
N PRO A 137 3.13 16.36 -8.22
CA PRO A 137 2.93 15.81 -6.89
C PRO A 137 1.43 15.60 -6.61
N PHE A 138 1.08 14.39 -6.15
CA PHE A 138 -0.28 14.08 -5.68
C PHE A 138 -0.35 13.90 -4.16
N PHE A 139 0.80 13.81 -3.50
CA PHE A 139 0.91 13.72 -2.06
C PHE A 139 2.16 14.46 -1.56
N GLU A 140 1.99 15.29 -0.54
CA GLU A 140 3.09 15.97 0.15
C GLU A 140 2.80 16.01 1.65
N ALA A 141 3.80 15.67 2.46
CA ALA A 141 3.73 15.76 3.91
C ALA A 141 5.06 16.20 4.51
N THR A 142 5.00 17.11 5.48
CA THR A 142 6.13 17.42 6.36
C THR A 142 5.83 16.84 7.73
N ILE A 143 6.63 15.88 8.16
CA ILE A 143 6.39 15.05 9.34
C ILE A 143 7.52 15.24 10.32
N ARG A 144 7.16 15.57 11.56
CA ARG A 144 8.11 15.59 12.67
C ARG A 144 8.08 14.25 13.41
N ARG A 145 9.21 13.55 13.45
CA ARG A 145 9.45 12.30 14.14
C ARG A 145 9.15 12.44 15.64
N GLY A 146 8.11 11.72 16.07
CA GLY A 146 7.89 11.40 17.47
C GLY A 146 8.93 10.39 17.97
N SER A 147 8.89 10.10 19.27
CA SER A 147 9.85 9.16 19.90
C SER A 147 9.38 7.70 19.88
N PHE A 148 8.29 7.38 19.17
CA PHE A 148 7.68 6.05 19.18
C PHE A 148 8.07 5.27 17.92
N SER A 149 8.71 4.12 18.11
CA SER A 149 8.99 3.15 17.05
C SER A 149 8.13 1.92 17.30
N PHE A 150 7.44 1.43 16.27
CA PHE A 150 6.71 0.18 16.32
C PHE A 150 7.18 -0.71 15.17
N PRO A 151 7.35 -2.02 15.40
CA PRO A 151 7.73 -2.94 14.33
C PRO A 151 6.59 -3.02 13.31
N LEU A 152 6.83 -2.48 12.11
CA LEU A 152 5.95 -2.65 10.95
C LEU A 152 6.10 -4.08 10.41
N THR A 153 5.44 -5.04 11.06
CA THR A 153 5.29 -6.38 10.52
C THR A 153 3.95 -6.48 9.81
N THR A 154 3.97 -6.69 8.50
CA THR A 154 2.78 -7.01 7.70
C THR A 154 2.09 -8.31 8.16
N ALA A 155 2.75 -9.11 9.00
CA ALA A 155 2.18 -10.29 9.66
C ALA A 155 1.03 -9.98 10.64
N PHE A 156 0.94 -8.75 11.20
CA PHE A 156 -0.13 -8.37 12.13
C PHE A 156 -1.39 -7.81 11.45
N LEU A 157 -1.38 -7.65 10.13
CA LEU A 157 -2.58 -7.40 9.35
C LEU A 157 -2.85 -8.69 8.56
N PRO A 158 -3.89 -9.48 8.88
CA PRO A 158 -4.31 -10.58 8.02
C PRO A 158 -4.93 -9.97 6.76
N LEU A 159 -4.10 -9.42 5.88
CA LEU A 159 -4.47 -8.85 4.59
C LEU A 159 -5.05 -9.99 3.75
N CYS A 160 -6.38 -10.06 3.70
CA CYS A 160 -7.04 -10.93 2.74
C CYS A 160 -7.18 -10.14 1.43
N VAL A 161 -6.37 -10.52 0.45
CA VAL A 161 -6.60 -10.11 -0.94
C VAL A 161 -7.47 -11.19 -1.56
N SER A 162 -8.76 -10.93 -1.69
CA SER A 162 -9.67 -11.84 -2.40
C SER A 162 -9.48 -11.65 -3.90
N ARG A 163 -8.97 -12.68 -4.58
CA ARG A 163 -8.87 -12.72 -6.04
C ARG A 163 -10.27 -13.01 -6.60
N SER A 164 -10.85 -12.09 -7.37
CA SER A 164 -12.07 -12.40 -8.12
C SER A 164 -11.70 -13.39 -9.24
N ASN A 165 -12.05 -14.66 -9.07
CA ASN A 165 -11.98 -15.63 -10.16
C ASN A 165 -13.17 -15.36 -11.10
N SER A 166 -12.91 -14.72 -12.25
CA SER A 166 -13.80 -14.87 -13.40
C SER A 166 -13.54 -16.28 -13.93
N ALA A 167 -14.43 -17.22 -13.61
CA ALA A 167 -14.44 -18.52 -14.23
C ALA A 167 -14.64 -18.35 -15.74
N THR A 168 -13.62 -18.66 -16.54
CA THR A 168 -13.80 -19.00 -17.95
C THR A 168 -14.64 -20.26 -17.99
N SER A 169 -15.90 -20.10 -18.34
CA SER A 169 -16.77 -21.18 -18.79
C SER A 169 -16.23 -21.64 -20.14
N GLY A 170 -15.66 -22.84 -20.18
CA GLY A 170 -15.52 -23.61 -21.42
C GLY A 170 -16.81 -24.36 -21.71
#